data_AF-A0A8B7D720-F1
#
_entry.id   AF-A0A8B7D720-F1
#
_cell.length_a   1.000
_cell.length_b   1.000
_cell.length_c   1.000
_cell.angle_alpha   90.00
_cell.angle_beta   90.00
_cell.angle_gamma   90.00
#
_symmetry.space_group_name_H-M   'P 1'
#
loop_
_entity.id
_entity.type
_entity.pdbx_description
1 polymer ?
#
loop_
_entity_poly.entity_id
_entity_poly.type
_entity_poly.pdbx_seq_one_letter_code
_entity_poly.pdbx_strand_id
1 'polypeptide(L)'
;MLQEIIDSIFQPGVNKSVVIFTFSVFSLLVFVLLLLMIVTNLNIHVMIMFILTTCVFASLVWFLLELEHAKSISQDQQKNDDKKDN
;
A
#
# COMPACT_ATOMS: atom_id res chain seq x y z
N MET A 1 22.43 7.44 6.21
CA MET A 1 21.78 7.50 4.88
C MET A 1 20.69 6.43 4.72
N LEU A 2 20.97 5.13 4.86
CA LEU A 2 19.92 4.09 4.83
C LEU A 2 19.08 4.01 6.12
N GLN A 3 19.66 4.35 7.28
CA GLN A 3 18.95 4.37 8.57
C GLN A 3 17.82 5.41 8.64
N GLU A 4 17.99 6.60 8.04
CA GLU A 4 16.95 7.64 8.04
C GLU A 4 15.74 7.26 7.18
N ILE A 5 15.97 6.46 6.13
CA ILE A 5 14.90 5.94 5.28
C ILE A 5 14.09 4.88 6.04
N ILE A 6 14.76 4.07 6.85
CA ILE A 6 14.15 3.08 7.73
C ILE A 6 13.40 3.77 8.88
N ASP A 7 14.00 4.76 9.53
CA ASP A 7 13.34 5.55 10.59
C ASP A 7 12.14 6.34 10.05
N SER A 8 12.21 6.84 8.81
CA SER A 8 11.06 7.50 8.13
C SER A 8 9.98 6.52 7.66
N ILE A 9 10.30 5.24 7.45
CA ILE A 9 9.32 4.15 7.22
C ILE A 9 8.63 3.78 8.55
N PHE A 10 9.35 3.85 9.66
CA PHE A 10 8.85 3.54 11.00
C PHE A 10 8.28 4.74 11.77
N GLN A 11 8.50 5.97 11.32
CA GLN A 11 7.83 7.15 11.84
C GLN A 11 6.36 7.11 11.43
N PRO A 12 5.43 7.03 12.39
CA PRO A 12 4.02 6.83 12.14
C PRO A 12 3.42 8.11 11.55
N GLY A 13 3.41 8.17 10.23
CA GLY A 13 2.69 9.18 9.50
C GLY A 13 2.61 8.72 8.08
N VAL A 14 1.41 8.33 7.63
CA VAL A 14 1.18 7.86 6.25
C VAL A 14 1.81 8.86 5.27
N ASN A 15 3.02 8.52 4.84
CA ASN A 15 3.76 9.33 3.90
C ASN A 15 3.17 8.92 2.58
N LYS A 16 2.41 9.83 1.93
CA LYS A 16 1.72 9.56 0.65
C LYS A 16 2.65 8.91 -0.38
N SER A 17 3.94 9.15 -0.26
CA SER A 17 5.03 8.51 -0.99
C SER A 17 5.03 6.98 -0.91
N VAL A 18 4.82 6.38 0.27
CA VAL A 18 4.83 4.92 0.45
C VAL A 18 3.61 4.28 -0.21
N VAL A 19 2.46 4.95 -0.13
CA VAL A 19 1.22 4.54 -0.79
C VAL A 19 1.40 4.51 -2.31
N ILE A 20 1.90 5.61 -2.89
CA ILE A 20 2.18 5.71 -4.33
C ILE A 20 3.19 4.63 -4.77
N PHE A 21 4.22 4.38 -3.96
CA PHE A 21 5.25 3.39 -4.27
C PHE A 21 4.67 1.98 -4.27
N THR A 22 3.80 1.67 -3.31
CA THR A 22 3.15 0.35 -3.19
C THR A 22 2.26 0.07 -4.41
N PHE A 23 1.44 1.04 -4.82
CA PHE A 23 0.63 0.91 -6.04
C PHE A 23 1.49 0.74 -7.30
N SER A 24 2.62 1.45 -7.39
CA SER A 24 3.54 1.36 -8.53
C SER A 24 4.22 -0.01 -8.63
N VAL A 25 4.76 -0.52 -7.51
CA VAL A 25 5.41 -1.85 -7.45
C VAL A 25 4.42 -2.96 -7.74
N PHE A 26 3.21 -2.90 -7.16
CA PHE A 26 2.19 -3.91 -7.44
C PHE A 26 1.68 -3.88 -8.88
N SER A 27 1.53 -2.69 -9.46
CA SER A 27 1.16 -2.56 -10.88
C SER A 27 2.22 -3.17 -11.79
N LEU A 28 3.50 -2.94 -11.50
CA LEU A 28 4.62 -3.57 -12.22
C LEU A 28 4.58 -5.10 -12.07
N LEU A 29 4.32 -5.60 -10.87
CA LEU A 29 4.28 -7.04 -10.59
C LEU A 29 3.12 -7.73 -11.33
N VAL A 30 1.94 -7.11 -11.35
CA VAL A 30 0.79 -7.58 -12.14
C VAL A 30 1.12 -7.57 -13.63
N PHE A 31 1.80 -6.53 -14.13
CA PHE A 31 2.23 -6.45 -15.52
C PHE A 31 3.19 -7.58 -15.91
N VAL A 32 4.18 -7.86 -15.07
CA VAL A 32 5.13 -8.96 -15.27
C VAL A 32 4.41 -10.32 -15.27
N LEU A 33 3.45 -10.53 -14.38
CA LEU A 33 2.67 -11.77 -14.36
C LEU A 33 1.77 -11.92 -15.58
N LEU A 34 1.18 -10.82 -16.07
CA LEU A 34 0.37 -10.82 -17.29
C LEU A 34 1.25 -11.18 -18.51
N LEU A 35 2.46 -10.62 -18.60
CA LEU A 35 3.43 -10.95 -19.64
C LEU A 35 3.83 -12.42 -19.59
N LEU A 36 4.12 -12.96 -18.39
CA LEU A 36 4.41 -14.38 -18.18
C LEU A 36 3.22 -15.29 -18.53
N MET A 37 1.99 -14.85 -18.27
CA MET A 37 0.78 -15.59 -18.63
C MET A 37 0.66 -15.78 -20.15
N ILE A 38 0.99 -14.75 -20.93
CA ILE A 38 0.99 -14.80 -22.40
C ILE A 38 2.09 -15.75 -22.90
N VAL A 39 3.31 -15.65 -22.35
CA VAL A 39 4.45 -16.48 -22.77
C VAL A 39 4.22 -17.97 -22.46
N THR A 40 3.55 -18.28 -21.36
CA THR A 40 3.46 -19.67 -20.84
C THR A 40 2.24 -20.45 -21.36
N ASN A 41 1.51 -19.95 -22.36
CA ASN A 41 0.33 -20.64 -22.93
C ASN A 41 -0.75 -20.99 -21.88
N LEU A 42 -1.05 -20.10 -20.92
CA LEU A 42 -2.14 -20.26 -19.94
C LEU A 42 -2.08 -21.58 -19.14
N ASN A 43 -0.94 -21.87 -18.52
CA ASN A 43 -0.77 -23.05 -17.67
C ASN A 43 -1.37 -22.84 -16.26
N ILE A 44 -1.92 -23.89 -15.64
CA ILE A 44 -2.60 -23.83 -14.34
C ILE A 44 -1.72 -23.20 -13.23
N HIS A 45 -0.40 -23.39 -13.33
CA HIS A 45 0.58 -22.84 -12.40
C HIS A 45 0.61 -21.30 -12.43
N VAL A 46 0.50 -20.70 -13.62
CA VAL A 46 0.52 -19.24 -13.79
C VAL A 46 -0.79 -18.61 -13.30
N MET A 47 -1.90 -19.32 -13.44
CA MET A 47 -3.20 -18.89 -12.90
C MET A 47 -3.15 -18.78 -11.36
N ILE A 48 -2.52 -19.74 -10.66
CA ILE A 48 -2.37 -19.70 -9.20
C ILE A 48 -1.47 -18.53 -8.76
N MET A 49 -0.36 -18.29 -9.47
CA MET A 49 0.54 -17.17 -9.18
C MET A 49 -0.14 -15.81 -9.37
N PHE A 50 -1.01 -15.70 -10.38
CA PHE A 50 -1.82 -14.51 -10.61
C PHE A 50 -2.84 -14.31 -9.48
N ILE A 51 -3.60 -15.34 -9.11
CA ILE A 51 -4.61 -15.27 -8.04
C ILE A 51 -3.98 -14.86 -6.71
N LEU A 52 -2.86 -15.48 -6.32
CA LEU A 52 -2.16 -15.15 -5.08
C LEU A 52 -1.74 -13.68 -5.06
N THR A 53 -1.17 -13.20 -6.16
CA THR A 53 -0.75 -11.80 -6.28
C THR A 53 -1.91 -10.84 -6.11
N THR A 54 -3.03 -11.09 -6.79
CA THR A 54 -4.22 -10.23 -6.69
C THR A 54 -4.80 -10.24 -5.29
N CYS A 55 -4.75 -11.40 -4.61
CA CYS A 55 -5.20 -11.54 -3.23
C CYS A 55 -4.34 -10.71 -2.26
N VAL A 56 -3.00 -10.78 -2.40
CA VAL A 56 -2.08 -9.94 -1.60
C VAL A 56 -2.26 -8.45 -1.91
N PHE A 57 -2.45 -8.09 -3.18
CA PHE A 57 -2.73 -6.70 -3.56
C PHE A 57 -4.00 -6.18 -2.89
N ALA A 58 -5.09 -6.95 -2.94
CA ALA A 58 -6.35 -6.60 -2.28
C ALA A 58 -6.18 -6.43 -0.77
N SER A 59 -5.46 -7.34 -0.10
CA SER A 59 -5.15 -7.21 1.33
C SER A 59 -4.37 -5.94 1.65
N LEU A 60 -3.42 -5.54 0.80
CA LEU A 60 -2.66 -4.31 1.01
C LEU A 60 -3.50 -3.05 0.78
N VAL A 61 -4.29 -3.01 -0.29
CA VAL A 61 -5.20 -1.86 -0.54
C VAL A 61 -6.14 -1.67 0.64
N TRP A 62 -6.71 -2.75 1.15
CA TRP A 62 -7.55 -2.73 2.34
C TRP A 62 -6.78 -2.22 3.57
N PHE A 63 -5.58 -2.75 3.81
CA PHE A 63 -4.73 -2.33 4.93
C PHE A 63 -4.35 -0.85 4.87
N LEU A 64 -4.05 -0.32 3.68
CA LEU A 64 -3.73 1.10 3.49
C LEU A 64 -4.94 2.00 3.76
N LEU A 65 -6.13 1.61 3.30
CA LEU A 65 -7.36 2.35 3.54
C LEU A 65 -7.69 2.42 5.03
N GLU A 66 -7.51 1.32 5.74
CA GLU A 66 -7.70 1.25 7.19
C GLU A 66 -6.72 2.17 7.94
N LEU A 67 -5.45 2.19 7.52
CA LEU A 67 -4.45 3.09 8.09
C LEU A 67 -4.76 4.58 7.85
N GLU A 68 -5.27 4.93 6.67
CA GLU A 68 -5.70 6.30 6.37
C GLU A 68 -6.88 6.73 7.25
N HIS A 69 -7.86 5.84 7.42
CA HIS A 69 -9.02 6.07 8.28
C HIS A 69 -8.63 6.20 9.77
N ALA A 70 -7.74 5.36 10.27
CA ALA A 70 -7.22 5.48 11.63
C ALA A 70 -6.45 6.80 11.85
N LYS A 71 -5.80 7.32 10.81
CA LYS A 71 -5.06 8.59 10.87
C LYS A 71 -5.98 9.81 10.86
N SER A 72 -7.05 9.83 10.06
CA SER A 72 -7.97 10.99 10.02
C SER A 72 -8.60 11.24 11.39
N ILE A 73 -8.99 10.17 12.09
CA ILE A 73 -9.52 10.23 13.46
C ILE A 73 -8.51 10.88 14.44
N SER A 74 -7.21 10.67 14.24
CA SER A 74 -6.15 11.24 15.10
C SER A 74 -5.88 12.72 14.80
N GLN A 75 -6.05 13.19 13.55
CA GLN A 75 -5.86 14.62 13.21
C GLN A 75 -7.05 15.49 13.64
N ASP A 76 -8.27 14.97 13.66
CA ASP A 76 -9.46 15.72 14.07
C ASP A 76 -9.52 16.03 15.59
N GLN A 77 -8.83 15.23 16.42
CA GLN A 77 -8.69 15.50 17.86
C GLN A 77 -7.82 16.74 18.12
N GLN A 78 -6.68 16.89 17.43
CA GLN A 78 -5.76 18.02 17.66
C GLN A 78 -6.30 19.36 17.16
N LYS A 79 -7.24 19.38 16.21
CA LYS A 79 -7.86 20.61 15.72
C LYS A 79 -8.99 21.13 16.62
N ASN A 80 -9.58 20.28 17.47
CA ASN A 80 -10.66 20.68 18.38
C ASN A 80 -10.16 21.26 19.71
N ASP A 81 -8.93 20.93 20.13
CA ASP A 81 -8.33 21.52 21.33
C ASP A 81 -7.87 22.98 21.10
N ASP A 82 -7.36 23.31 19.91
CA ASP A 82 -6.95 24.69 19.55
C ASP A 82 -8.13 25.67 19.43
N LYS A 83 -9.36 25.16 19.19
CA LYS A 83 -10.58 25.97 19.10
C LYS A 83 -11.27 26.19 20.46
N LYS A 84 -10.82 25.52 21.52
CA LYS A 84 -11.40 25.67 22.87
C LYS A 84 -10.72 26.78 23.69
N ASP A 85 -9.57 27.27 23.23
CA ASP A 85 -8.77 28.29 23.89
C ASP A 85 -8.88 29.71 23.25
N ASN A 86 -9.84 29.92 22.33
CA ASN A 86 -10.09 31.23 21.70
C ASN A 86 -11.57 31.64 21.68
#